data_AF-A0A7X3Y659-F1
#
_entry.id   AF-A0A7X3Y659-F1
#
_cell.length_a   1.000
_cell.length_b   1.000
_cell.length_c   1.000
_cell.angle_alpha   90.00
_cell.angle_beta   90.00
_cell.angle_gamma   90.00
#
_symmetry.space_group_name_H-M   'P 1'
#
loop_
_entity.id
_entity.type
_entity.pdbx_description
1 polymer ?
#
loop_
_entity_poly.entity_id
_entity_poly.type
_entity_poly.pdbx_seq_one_letter_code
_entity_poly.pdbx_strand_id
1 'polypeptide(L)'
;MASAAPALLSGLAQSLVQRPPSLRELVTIVGYAEDYTWFAGLVRRLFADEAEAALSAPDARERVQRFARLVGEKHFPLYMPAIEFWAESDDEPPWSWMRRGIPFDLMGFGYEDIHELWNSYREGISALLLLAEPPESFYGDTDEIRTAWLESAAQRIPQSTLERIPEEGIPIESLAEAVKDTRFEGAAQAASWVFSGTGNFFLDHNYEDGSFDGFADPWEDEVIAIGTEEWREARTLMDSVCSLADWLEEDLPGHFAEMLDIVLPRIPEQPAEQEESDHDD
;
A
#
# COMPACT_ATOMS: atom_id res chain seq x y z
N MET A 1 22.69 13.93 37.39
CA MET A 1 22.93 14.63 36.10
C MET A 1 24.29 14.21 35.56
N ALA A 2 24.40 12.99 35.03
CA ALA A 2 25.65 12.44 34.52
C ALA A 2 25.71 12.54 32.99
N SER A 3 26.59 13.41 32.51
CA SER A 3 27.50 13.21 31.38
C SER A 3 26.93 12.65 30.05
N ALA A 4 26.20 13.47 29.29
CA ALA A 4 25.88 13.21 27.87
C ALA A 4 27.05 13.57 26.90
N ALA A 5 27.95 14.47 27.33
CA ALA A 5 29.09 14.94 26.54
C ALA A 5 30.13 13.87 26.11
N PRO A 6 30.45 12.83 26.92
CA PRO A 6 31.49 11.86 26.55
C PRO A 6 31.04 10.90 25.44
N ALA A 7 29.75 10.58 25.38
CA ALA A 7 29.19 9.69 24.36
C ALA A 7 29.21 10.36 22.99
N LEU A 8 28.83 11.65 22.93
CA LEU A 8 28.92 12.49 21.73
C LEU A 8 30.36 12.60 21.21
N LEU A 9 31.31 12.87 22.09
CA LEU A 9 32.72 12.99 21.73
C LEU A 9 33.34 11.65 21.28
N SER A 10 32.92 10.54 21.89
CA SER A 10 33.39 9.21 21.48
C SER A 10 32.82 8.78 20.13
N GLY A 11 31.54 9.08 19.86
CA GLY A 11 30.92 8.85 18.55
C GLY A 11 31.55 9.70 17.44
N LEU A 12 31.82 10.98 17.72
CA LEU A 12 32.53 11.87 16.79
C LEU A 12 33.96 11.38 16.50
N ALA A 13 34.68 10.92 17.52
CA ALA A 13 36.03 10.41 17.38
C ALA A 13 36.10 9.13 16.52
N GLN A 14 35.12 8.22 16.67
CA GLN A 14 35.05 6.99 15.88
C GLN A 14 34.74 7.27 14.39
N SER A 15 33.82 8.20 14.12
CA SER A 15 33.46 8.62 12.75
C SER A 15 34.60 9.36 12.03
N LEU A 16 35.43 10.12 12.75
CA LEU A 16 36.56 10.85 12.18
C LEU A 16 37.73 9.93 11.74
N VAL A 17 37.83 8.72 12.27
CA VAL A 17 38.97 7.81 12.02
C VAL A 17 38.83 7.00 10.72
N GLN A 18 37.61 6.74 10.25
CA GLN A 18 37.40 5.88 9.07
C GLN A 18 37.08 6.65 7.77
N ARG A 19 36.37 7.77 7.85
CA ARG A 19 36.10 8.69 6.74
C ARG A 19 35.53 9.98 7.34
N PRO A 20 36.30 11.09 7.41
CA PRO A 20 35.82 12.27 8.09
C PRO A 20 34.58 12.83 7.38
N PRO A 21 33.44 12.96 8.08
CA PRO A 21 32.25 13.60 7.52
C PRO A 21 32.57 15.04 7.09
N SER A 22 31.81 15.55 6.12
CA SER A 22 31.98 16.94 5.70
C SER A 22 31.67 17.90 6.87
N LEU A 23 32.22 19.12 6.86
CA LEU A 23 31.90 20.12 7.88
C LEU A 23 30.40 20.46 7.91
N ARG A 24 29.73 20.44 6.74
CA ARG A 24 28.27 20.59 6.64
C ARG A 24 27.56 19.47 7.39
N GLU A 25 28.01 18.24 7.19
CA GLU A 25 27.44 17.07 7.86
C GLU A 25 27.65 17.11 9.38
N LEU A 26 28.82 17.56 9.84
CA LEU A 26 29.09 17.75 11.26
C LEU A 26 28.19 18.82 11.88
N VAL A 27 27.92 19.92 11.17
CA VAL A 27 26.97 20.95 11.62
C VAL A 27 25.56 20.38 11.72
N THR A 28 25.11 19.60 10.73
CA THR A 28 23.80 18.93 10.77
C THR A 28 23.71 17.94 11.94
N ILE A 29 24.69 17.07 12.12
CA ILE A 29 24.69 16.09 13.21
C ILE A 29 24.70 16.79 14.58
N VAL A 30 25.45 17.88 14.74
CA VAL A 30 25.48 18.63 16.01
C VAL A 30 24.17 19.40 16.23
N GLY A 31 23.57 19.95 15.17
CA GLY A 31 22.29 20.64 15.22
C GLY A 31 21.11 19.73 15.56
N TYR A 32 21.16 18.47 15.11
CA TYR A 32 20.10 17.46 15.28
C TYR A 32 20.60 16.23 16.04
N ALA A 33 21.45 16.45 17.04
CA ALA A 33 22.17 15.36 17.72
C ALA A 33 21.24 14.36 18.43
N GLU A 34 20.13 14.83 18.98
CA GLU A 34 19.13 13.98 19.64
C GLU A 34 18.43 13.07 18.62
N ASP A 35 17.98 13.62 17.50
CA ASP A 35 17.31 12.86 16.44
C ASP A 35 18.25 11.85 15.80
N TYR A 36 19.50 12.25 15.54
CA TYR A 36 20.51 11.34 15.02
C TYR A 36 20.82 10.21 16.02
N THR A 37 20.93 10.52 17.32
CA THR A 37 21.18 9.50 18.35
C THR A 37 20.01 8.52 18.44
N TRP A 38 18.78 9.03 18.37
CA TRP A 38 17.57 8.20 18.31
C TRP A 38 17.60 7.29 17.08
N PHE A 39 17.86 7.84 15.89
CA PHE A 39 17.91 7.09 14.63
C PHE A 39 19.01 6.02 14.66
N ALA A 40 20.22 6.37 15.10
CA ALA A 40 21.31 5.42 15.22
C ALA A 40 21.00 4.31 16.25
N GLY A 41 20.25 4.63 17.32
CA GLY A 41 19.73 3.66 18.26
C GLY A 41 18.70 2.72 17.63
N LEU A 42 17.77 3.25 16.84
CA LEU A 42 16.79 2.49 16.07
C LEU A 42 17.47 1.51 15.12
N VAL A 43 18.41 1.99 14.29
CA VAL A 43 19.16 1.14 13.34
C VAL A 43 19.88 0.00 14.05
N ARG A 44 20.57 0.27 15.17
CA ARG A 44 21.28 -0.76 15.95
C ARG A 44 20.35 -1.75 16.62
N ARG A 45 19.17 -1.32 17.07
CA ARG A 45 18.17 -2.21 17.66
C ARG A 45 17.61 -3.17 16.63
N LEU A 46 17.26 -2.69 15.44
CA LEU A 46 16.62 -3.51 14.41
C LEU A 46 17.63 -4.37 13.62
N PHE A 47 18.84 -3.85 13.39
CA PHE A 47 19.81 -4.45 12.46
C PHE A 47 21.21 -4.49 13.08
N ALA A 48 21.38 -5.21 14.18
CA ALA A 48 22.64 -5.21 14.94
C ALA A 48 23.89 -5.51 14.09
N ASP A 49 23.77 -6.44 13.13
CA ASP A 49 24.89 -6.88 12.29
C ASP A 49 25.16 -5.89 11.13
N GLU A 50 24.13 -5.25 10.57
CA GLU A 50 24.24 -4.33 9.44
C GLU A 50 24.36 -2.84 9.85
N ALA A 51 24.15 -2.52 11.13
CA ALA A 51 23.98 -1.16 11.60
C ALA A 51 25.16 -0.25 11.26
N GLU A 52 26.40 -0.71 11.49
CA GLU A 52 27.57 0.12 11.23
C GLU A 52 27.79 0.33 9.72
N ALA A 53 27.40 -0.62 8.88
CA ALA A 53 27.43 -0.43 7.42
C ALA A 53 26.36 0.59 6.96
N ALA A 54 25.17 0.57 7.56
CA ALA A 54 24.12 1.55 7.27
C ALA A 54 24.51 2.96 7.77
N LEU A 55 25.00 3.07 9.00
CA LEU A 55 25.35 4.35 9.65
C LEU A 55 26.64 4.98 9.12
N SER A 56 27.57 4.19 8.58
CA SER A 56 28.82 4.71 7.99
C SER A 56 28.66 5.32 6.59
N ALA A 57 27.44 5.39 6.05
CA ALA A 57 27.19 6.03 4.77
C ALA A 57 27.60 7.53 4.81
N PRO A 58 28.08 8.08 3.68
CA PRO A 58 28.74 9.39 3.62
C PRO A 58 27.84 10.58 3.98
N ASP A 59 26.55 10.50 3.67
CA ASP A 59 25.58 11.57 3.92
C ASP A 59 24.25 11.03 4.49
N ALA A 60 23.42 11.97 4.95
CA ALA A 60 22.14 11.66 5.58
C ALA A 60 21.16 10.91 4.68
N ARG A 61 21.11 11.26 3.40
CA ARG A 61 20.25 10.60 2.40
C ARG A 61 20.63 9.14 2.29
N GLU A 62 21.91 8.84 2.08
CA GLU A 62 22.36 7.48 1.89
C GLU A 62 22.17 6.62 3.16
N ARG A 63 22.33 7.18 4.36
CA ARG A 63 22.05 6.46 5.62
C ARG A 63 20.59 6.05 5.74
N VAL A 64 19.67 6.99 5.51
CA VAL A 64 18.22 6.71 5.62
C VAL A 64 17.76 5.78 4.50
N GLN A 65 18.25 5.95 3.26
CA GLN A 65 17.94 5.03 2.16
C GLN A 65 18.43 3.60 2.43
N ARG A 66 19.63 3.43 3.01
CA ARG A 66 20.13 2.10 3.41
C ARG A 66 19.27 1.50 4.53
N PHE A 67 18.89 2.30 5.52
CA PHE A 67 17.96 1.86 6.56
C PHE A 67 16.61 1.41 5.96
N ALA A 68 16.00 2.24 5.11
CA ALA A 68 14.73 1.93 4.47
C ALA A 68 14.77 0.64 3.65
N ARG A 69 15.88 0.40 2.93
CA ARG A 69 16.10 -0.86 2.21
C ARG A 69 16.17 -2.05 3.16
N LEU A 70 16.91 -1.94 4.27
CA LEU A 70 16.99 -3.03 5.27
C LEU A 70 15.63 -3.33 5.90
N VAL A 71 14.83 -2.30 6.18
CA VAL A 71 13.45 -2.47 6.66
C VAL A 71 12.60 -3.17 5.60
N GLY A 72 12.65 -2.73 4.33
CA GLY A 72 11.93 -3.38 3.23
C GLY A 72 12.34 -4.84 2.98
N GLU A 73 13.61 -5.17 3.16
CA GLU A 73 14.12 -6.54 2.99
C GLU A 73 13.70 -7.49 4.12
N LYS A 74 13.55 -6.99 5.35
CA LYS A 74 13.35 -7.83 6.55
C LYS A 74 11.93 -7.73 7.16
N HIS A 75 11.23 -6.63 6.89
CA HIS A 75 9.94 -6.28 7.47
C HIS A 75 8.95 -5.91 6.37
N PHE A 76 8.77 -4.62 6.10
CA PHE A 76 7.84 -4.06 5.13
C PHE A 76 8.47 -2.84 4.44
N PRO A 77 8.04 -2.49 3.22
CA PRO A 77 8.56 -1.33 2.51
C PRO A 77 8.20 -0.02 3.22
N LEU A 78 9.09 0.96 3.07
CA LEU A 78 8.84 2.31 3.48
C LEU A 78 8.58 3.19 2.25
N TYR A 79 7.70 4.18 2.38
CA TYR A 79 7.32 5.09 1.30
C TYR A 79 8.52 5.92 0.85
N MET A 80 9.17 5.45 -0.21
CA MET A 80 10.40 6.03 -0.74
C MET A 80 10.25 7.48 -1.22
N PRO A 81 9.15 7.89 -1.89
CA PRO A 81 8.95 9.28 -2.29
C PRO A 81 9.02 10.27 -1.12
N ALA A 82 8.45 9.93 0.05
CA ALA A 82 8.58 10.78 1.24
C ALA A 82 10.03 10.83 1.73
N ILE A 83 10.72 9.70 1.77
CA ILE A 83 12.14 9.64 2.18
C ILE A 83 13.02 10.48 1.25
N GLU A 84 12.78 10.42 -0.06
CA GLU A 84 13.50 11.20 -1.05
C GLU A 84 13.21 12.70 -0.90
N PHE A 85 11.94 13.06 -0.72
CA PHE A 85 11.52 14.43 -0.45
C PHE A 85 12.20 15.00 0.81
N TRP A 86 12.23 14.25 1.92
CA TRP A 86 12.90 14.69 3.14
C TRP A 86 14.41 14.83 2.99
N ALA A 87 15.02 13.96 2.20
CA ALA A 87 16.46 14.01 1.93
C ALA A 87 16.87 15.24 1.10
N GLU A 88 15.92 15.88 0.42
CA GLU A 88 16.12 17.10 -0.36
C GLU A 88 15.79 18.38 0.43
N SER A 89 15.20 18.24 1.62
CA SER A 89 14.92 19.37 2.51
C SER A 89 16.21 19.95 3.09
N ASP A 90 16.35 21.28 2.98
CA ASP A 90 17.41 22.04 3.65
C ASP A 90 17.07 22.39 5.11
N ASP A 91 15.81 22.19 5.54
CA ASP A 91 15.30 22.63 6.84
C ASP A 91 15.61 21.65 7.97
N GLU A 92 15.51 20.34 7.71
CA GLU A 92 15.82 19.30 8.68
C GLU A 92 16.27 18.01 8.00
N PRO A 93 17.17 17.22 8.62
CA PRO A 93 17.65 15.99 8.02
C PRO A 93 16.56 14.90 7.97
N PRO A 94 16.64 13.94 7.03
CA PRO A 94 15.61 12.92 6.83
C PRO A 94 15.35 12.03 8.06
N TRP A 95 16.32 11.82 8.94
CA TRP A 95 16.10 11.05 10.18
C TRP A 95 15.23 11.78 11.21
N SER A 96 15.11 13.11 11.16
CA SER A 96 14.20 13.86 12.03
C SER A 96 12.75 13.60 11.65
N TRP A 97 12.47 13.43 10.36
CA TRP A 97 11.16 12.99 9.88
C TRP A 97 10.83 11.56 10.30
N MET A 98 11.81 10.65 10.24
CA MET A 98 11.64 9.26 10.69
C MET A 98 11.25 9.15 12.16
N ARG A 99 11.61 10.13 12.99
CA ARG A 99 11.22 10.17 14.40
C ARG A 99 9.72 10.45 14.60
N ARG A 100 9.06 11.05 13.61
CA ARG A 100 7.62 11.34 13.65
C ARG A 100 6.80 10.06 13.58
N GLY A 101 7.31 9.08 12.83
CA GLY A 101 7.03 7.65 12.96
C GLY A 101 7.27 6.91 11.65
N ILE A 102 6.54 5.83 11.39
CA ILE A 102 6.82 4.91 10.29
C ILE A 102 6.17 5.39 8.98
N PRO A 103 6.96 5.65 7.91
CA PRO A 103 6.45 5.88 6.56
C PRO A 103 6.11 4.58 5.87
N PHE A 104 4.97 3.98 6.19
CA PHE A 104 4.47 2.81 5.47
C PHE A 104 4.27 3.13 3.99
N ASP A 105 4.70 2.21 3.12
CA ASP A 105 4.40 2.22 1.69
C ASP A 105 3.02 1.60 1.49
N LEU A 106 2.00 2.46 1.39
CA LEU A 106 0.60 2.07 1.29
C LEU A 106 0.25 1.77 -0.17
N MET A 107 -0.66 0.83 -0.35
CA MET A 107 -1.09 0.35 -1.66
C MET A 107 -2.60 0.49 -1.87
N GLY A 108 -3.33 1.16 -0.97
CA GLY A 108 -4.75 1.46 -1.17
C GLY A 108 -4.98 2.50 -2.26
N PHE A 109 -6.19 2.50 -2.79
CA PHE A 109 -6.59 3.41 -3.86
C PHE A 109 -7.13 4.72 -3.30
N GLY A 110 -6.65 5.85 -3.84
CA GLY A 110 -7.26 7.15 -3.65
C GLY A 110 -8.41 7.40 -4.61
N TYR A 111 -9.07 8.56 -4.48
CA TYR A 111 -10.16 8.97 -5.35
C TYR A 111 -9.70 9.08 -6.81
N GLU A 112 -8.56 9.74 -7.05
CA GLU A 112 -8.04 9.95 -8.41
C GLU A 112 -7.60 8.63 -9.07
N ASP A 113 -7.03 7.70 -8.31
CA ASP A 113 -6.61 6.38 -8.83
C ASP A 113 -7.78 5.62 -9.45
N ILE A 114 -8.97 5.75 -8.86
CA ILE A 114 -10.19 5.01 -9.23
C ILE A 114 -10.84 5.65 -10.46
N HIS A 115 -10.86 6.98 -10.53
CA HIS A 115 -11.28 7.69 -11.74
C HIS A 115 -10.35 7.42 -12.93
N GLU A 116 -9.07 7.19 -12.67
CA GLU A 116 -8.07 6.91 -13.70
C GLU A 116 -7.79 5.42 -13.92
N LEU A 117 -8.54 4.51 -13.30
CA LEU A 117 -8.23 3.07 -13.30
C LEU A 117 -8.01 2.47 -14.70
N TRP A 118 -8.79 2.87 -15.70
CA TRP A 118 -8.62 2.36 -17.07
C TRP A 118 -7.60 3.13 -17.92
N ASN A 119 -7.12 4.28 -17.44
CA ASN A 119 -6.15 5.13 -18.13
C ASN A 119 -4.72 4.96 -17.57
N SER A 120 -4.61 4.70 -16.27
CA SER A 120 -3.36 4.77 -15.51
C SER A 120 -2.97 3.44 -14.87
N TYR A 121 -3.89 2.48 -14.77
CA TYR A 121 -3.62 1.15 -14.21
C TYR A 121 -3.60 0.03 -15.25
N ARG A 122 -3.19 -1.14 -14.78
CA ARG A 122 -3.11 -2.40 -15.54
C ARG A 122 -4.50 -2.85 -16.00
N GLU A 123 -4.66 -3.09 -17.30
CA GLU A 123 -5.94 -3.46 -17.91
C GLU A 123 -6.55 -4.74 -17.29
N GLY A 124 -5.72 -5.69 -16.87
CA GLY A 124 -6.18 -6.90 -16.18
C GLY A 124 -6.85 -6.59 -14.85
N ILE A 125 -6.27 -5.70 -14.03
CA ILE A 125 -6.84 -5.28 -12.75
C ILE A 125 -8.14 -4.49 -13.00
N SER A 126 -8.11 -3.56 -13.95
CA SER A 126 -9.28 -2.74 -14.30
C SER A 126 -10.45 -3.60 -14.79
N ALA A 127 -10.17 -4.68 -15.52
CA ALA A 127 -11.18 -5.65 -15.96
C ALA A 127 -11.79 -6.45 -14.80
N LEU A 128 -11.01 -6.84 -13.78
CA LEU A 128 -11.53 -7.55 -12.61
C LEU A 128 -12.60 -6.73 -11.88
N LEU A 129 -12.43 -5.41 -11.79
CA LEU A 129 -13.39 -4.54 -11.11
C LEU A 129 -14.73 -4.40 -11.84
N LEU A 130 -14.80 -4.67 -13.14
CA LEU A 130 -16.07 -4.66 -13.85
C LEU A 130 -17.06 -5.66 -13.26
N LEU A 131 -16.57 -6.75 -12.65
CA LEU A 131 -17.40 -7.76 -12.02
C LEU A 131 -18.06 -7.26 -10.73
N ALA A 132 -17.40 -6.38 -10.00
CA ALA A 132 -17.82 -6.00 -8.66
C ALA A 132 -18.81 -4.84 -8.70
N GLU A 133 -19.75 -4.88 -7.76
CA GLU A 133 -20.60 -3.76 -7.39
C GLU A 133 -19.79 -2.78 -6.53
N PRO A 134 -19.65 -1.50 -6.95
CA PRO A 134 -19.05 -0.47 -6.10
C PRO A 134 -19.90 -0.26 -4.84
N PRO A 135 -19.31 -0.17 -3.63
CA PRO A 135 -20.08 0.06 -2.41
C PRO A 135 -20.72 1.45 -2.40
N GLU A 136 -21.97 1.59 -1.94
CA GLU A 136 -22.65 2.91 -1.84
C GLU A 136 -21.88 3.92 -0.98
N SER A 137 -21.18 3.45 0.06
CA SER A 137 -20.36 4.31 0.91
C SER A 137 -19.12 4.86 0.20
N PHE A 138 -18.83 4.37 -1.00
CA PHE A 138 -17.67 4.70 -1.79
C PHE A 138 -17.98 5.90 -2.70
N TYR A 139 -17.69 7.11 -2.20
CA TYR A 139 -17.73 8.39 -2.92
C TYR A 139 -19.00 8.67 -3.76
N GLY A 140 -20.16 8.81 -3.14
CA GLY A 140 -21.27 9.73 -3.51
C GLY A 140 -21.97 9.64 -4.88
N ASP A 141 -21.36 9.06 -5.92
CA ASP A 141 -21.89 8.95 -7.29
C ASP A 141 -21.30 7.70 -7.99
N THR A 142 -21.57 6.53 -7.40
CA THR A 142 -21.08 5.21 -7.86
C THR A 142 -21.55 4.83 -9.27
N ASP A 143 -22.69 5.37 -9.70
CA ASP A 143 -23.29 5.04 -10.99
C ASP A 143 -22.49 5.64 -12.16
N GLU A 144 -21.96 6.86 -11.97
CA GLU A 144 -21.16 7.55 -13.00
C GLU A 144 -19.81 6.85 -13.22
N ILE A 145 -19.16 6.37 -12.15
CA ILE A 145 -17.83 5.78 -12.25
C ILE A 145 -17.85 4.40 -12.94
N ARG A 146 -18.84 3.57 -12.60
CA ARG A 146 -19.02 2.25 -13.23
C ARG A 146 -19.35 2.39 -14.71
N THR A 147 -20.21 3.35 -15.06
CA THR A 147 -20.53 3.65 -16.46
C THR A 147 -19.27 4.02 -17.24
N ALA A 148 -18.43 4.91 -16.70
CA ALA A 148 -17.16 5.30 -17.32
C ALA A 148 -16.19 4.11 -17.48
N TRP A 149 -16.15 3.18 -16.53
CA TRP A 149 -15.35 1.96 -16.64
C TRP A 149 -15.84 1.04 -17.75
N LEU A 150 -17.16 0.81 -17.87
CA LEU A 150 -17.74 -0.02 -18.92
C LEU A 150 -17.51 0.59 -20.31
N GLU A 151 -17.65 1.91 -20.47
CA GLU A 151 -17.35 2.61 -21.71
C GLU A 151 -15.86 2.49 -22.10
N SER A 152 -14.97 2.57 -21.12
CA SER A 152 -13.53 2.39 -21.33
C SER A 152 -13.18 0.95 -21.70
N ALA A 153 -13.81 -0.02 -21.04
CA ALA A 153 -13.65 -1.44 -21.29
C ALA A 153 -14.14 -1.86 -22.69
N ALA A 154 -15.21 -1.24 -23.20
CA ALA A 154 -15.79 -1.55 -24.51
C ALA A 154 -14.84 -1.31 -25.69
N GLN A 155 -13.74 -0.57 -25.48
CA GLN A 155 -12.68 -0.40 -26.47
C GLN A 155 -11.85 -1.68 -26.69
N ARG A 156 -11.90 -2.62 -25.74
CA ARG A 156 -11.05 -3.81 -25.69
C ARG A 156 -11.86 -5.09 -25.56
N ILE A 157 -12.86 -5.09 -24.69
CA ILE A 157 -13.74 -6.24 -24.43
C ILE A 157 -15.00 -6.08 -25.29
N PRO A 158 -15.43 -7.13 -26.02
CA PRO A 158 -16.63 -7.06 -26.85
C PRO A 158 -17.86 -6.68 -26.02
N GLN A 159 -18.68 -5.76 -26.54
CA GLN A 159 -19.92 -5.31 -25.89
C GLN A 159 -20.80 -6.48 -25.44
N SER A 160 -20.95 -7.51 -26.27
CA SER A 160 -21.74 -8.71 -25.95
C SER A 160 -21.23 -9.48 -24.72
N THR A 161 -19.96 -9.30 -24.35
CA THR A 161 -19.36 -9.89 -23.14
C THR A 161 -19.64 -9.01 -21.93
N LEU A 162 -19.52 -7.69 -22.07
CA LEU A 162 -19.82 -6.71 -21.01
C LEU A 162 -21.30 -6.76 -20.61
N GLU A 163 -22.21 -6.91 -21.57
CA GLU A 163 -23.67 -7.04 -21.34
C GLU A 163 -24.07 -8.27 -20.52
N ARG A 164 -23.15 -9.21 -20.27
CA ARG A 164 -23.39 -10.37 -19.41
C ARG A 164 -23.21 -10.06 -17.93
N ILE A 165 -22.48 -9.00 -17.61
CA ILE A 165 -22.27 -8.56 -16.24
C ILE A 165 -23.56 -7.92 -15.74
N PRO A 166 -24.01 -8.18 -14.50
CA PRO A 166 -25.14 -7.45 -13.93
C PRO A 166 -24.91 -5.93 -14.00
N GLU A 167 -26.00 -5.18 -14.20
CA GLU A 167 -25.97 -3.72 -14.36
C GLU A 167 -25.23 -3.05 -13.18
N GLU A 168 -25.63 -3.38 -11.96
CA GLU A 168 -25.00 -2.90 -10.72
C GLU A 168 -23.65 -3.56 -10.42
N GLY A 169 -23.35 -4.68 -11.06
CA GLY A 169 -22.23 -5.56 -10.70
C GLY A 169 -22.64 -6.65 -9.72
N ILE A 170 -21.65 -7.35 -9.19
CA ILE A 170 -21.82 -8.46 -8.25
C ILE A 170 -21.35 -7.98 -6.86
N PRO A 171 -22.18 -8.11 -5.80
CA PRO A 171 -21.74 -7.80 -4.45
C PRO A 171 -20.44 -8.54 -4.11
N ILE A 172 -19.48 -7.88 -3.47
CA ILE A 172 -18.14 -8.43 -3.24
C ILE A 172 -18.19 -9.77 -2.51
N GLU A 173 -19.09 -9.93 -1.54
CA GLU A 173 -19.29 -11.18 -0.80
C GLU A 173 -19.83 -12.31 -1.69
N SER A 174 -20.73 -11.96 -2.61
CA SER A 174 -21.30 -12.90 -3.59
C SER A 174 -20.24 -13.32 -4.61
N LEU A 175 -19.41 -12.36 -5.06
CA LEU A 175 -18.28 -12.63 -5.93
C LEU A 175 -17.27 -13.54 -5.22
N ALA A 176 -16.92 -13.25 -3.97
CA ALA A 176 -16.00 -14.05 -3.15
C ALA A 176 -16.46 -15.51 -3.04
N GLU A 177 -17.72 -15.76 -2.71
CA GLU A 177 -18.25 -17.13 -2.62
C GLU A 177 -18.27 -17.82 -4.00
N ALA A 178 -18.58 -17.08 -5.08
CA ALA A 178 -18.59 -17.63 -6.42
C ALA A 178 -17.20 -18.06 -6.91
N VAL A 179 -16.16 -17.29 -6.58
CA VAL A 179 -14.78 -17.57 -7.02
C VAL A 179 -13.99 -18.46 -6.06
N LYS A 180 -14.54 -18.77 -4.89
CA LYS A 180 -13.91 -19.62 -3.88
C LYS A 180 -13.50 -20.99 -4.42
N ASP A 181 -12.30 -21.42 -4.05
CA ASP A 181 -11.64 -22.65 -4.50
C ASP A 181 -11.47 -22.72 -6.03
N THR A 182 -11.40 -21.58 -6.70
CA THR A 182 -11.12 -21.48 -8.14
C THR A 182 -9.84 -20.67 -8.39
N ARG A 183 -9.34 -20.71 -9.63
CA ARG A 183 -8.21 -19.84 -10.02
C ARG A 183 -8.58 -18.33 -10.07
N PHE A 184 -9.86 -17.99 -9.90
CA PHE A 184 -10.37 -16.62 -10.02
C PHE A 184 -10.55 -15.91 -8.68
N GLU A 185 -10.03 -16.46 -7.58
CA GLU A 185 -10.09 -15.82 -6.25
C GLU A 185 -9.54 -14.39 -6.25
N GLY A 186 -8.53 -14.11 -7.09
CA GLY A 186 -7.99 -12.78 -7.32
C GLY A 186 -9.04 -11.73 -7.75
N ALA A 187 -10.18 -12.13 -8.31
CA ALA A 187 -11.23 -11.20 -8.72
C ALA A 187 -11.93 -10.54 -7.53
N ALA A 188 -12.33 -11.34 -6.53
CA ALA A 188 -12.93 -10.82 -5.32
C ALA A 188 -11.91 -10.04 -4.49
N GLN A 189 -10.66 -10.53 -4.44
CA GLN A 189 -9.56 -9.84 -3.75
C GLN A 189 -9.24 -8.48 -4.38
N ALA A 190 -9.27 -8.35 -5.71
CA ALA A 190 -9.08 -7.07 -6.39
C ALA A 190 -10.19 -6.08 -6.04
N ALA A 191 -11.45 -6.56 -6.01
CA ALA A 191 -12.58 -5.72 -5.60
C ALA A 191 -12.45 -5.27 -4.15
N SER A 192 -12.18 -6.19 -3.22
CA SER A 192 -11.93 -5.85 -1.82
C SER A 192 -10.78 -4.85 -1.67
N TRP A 193 -9.70 -5.02 -2.43
CA TRP A 193 -8.56 -4.11 -2.38
C TRP A 193 -8.90 -2.70 -2.86
N VAL A 194 -9.52 -2.56 -4.03
CA VAL A 194 -9.83 -1.24 -4.59
C VAL A 194 -10.85 -0.48 -3.75
N PHE A 195 -11.78 -1.19 -3.11
CA PHE A 195 -12.80 -0.60 -2.25
C PHE A 195 -12.45 -0.61 -0.76
N SER A 196 -11.17 -0.78 -0.41
CA SER A 196 -10.67 -0.73 0.98
C SER A 196 -11.39 -1.68 1.96
N GLY A 197 -11.74 -2.87 1.49
CA GLY A 197 -12.48 -3.91 2.21
C GLY A 197 -11.68 -5.20 2.42
N THR A 198 -10.35 -5.16 2.43
CA THR A 198 -9.51 -6.35 2.63
C THR A 198 -9.30 -6.71 4.10
N GLY A 199 -9.49 -5.75 5.00
CA GLY A 199 -9.11 -5.84 6.41
C GLY A 199 -7.60 -5.72 6.65
N ASN A 200 -6.83 -5.29 5.64
CA ASN A 200 -5.38 -5.19 5.71
C ASN A 200 -4.94 -3.73 5.60
N PHE A 201 -4.16 -3.28 6.59
CA PHE A 201 -3.72 -1.89 6.69
C PHE A 201 -3.01 -1.35 5.44
N PHE A 202 -2.15 -2.15 4.80
CA PHE A 202 -1.41 -1.70 3.61
C PHE A 202 -2.29 -1.55 2.37
N LEU A 203 -3.38 -2.32 2.30
CA LEU A 203 -4.25 -2.38 1.12
C LEU A 203 -5.47 -1.47 1.24
N ASP A 204 -5.93 -1.19 2.46
CA ASP A 204 -7.17 -0.45 2.69
C ASP A 204 -6.94 1.06 2.87
N HIS A 205 -5.69 1.49 3.06
CA HIS A 205 -5.34 2.90 3.27
C HIS A 205 -4.54 3.49 2.13
N ASN A 206 -4.75 4.79 1.88
CA ASN A 206 -4.01 5.59 0.92
C ASN A 206 -3.50 6.90 1.58
N TYR A 207 -2.77 7.73 0.83
CA TYR A 207 -2.24 9.00 1.34
C TYR A 207 -3.24 10.18 1.29
N GLU A 208 -4.38 10.03 0.62
CA GLU A 208 -5.46 11.02 0.52
C GLU A 208 -6.43 10.99 1.72
N ASP A 209 -6.52 9.87 2.45
CA ASP A 209 -7.44 9.64 3.58
C ASP A 209 -7.28 10.64 4.75
N GLY A 210 -6.34 11.59 4.66
CA GLY A 210 -6.16 12.70 5.61
C GLY A 210 -5.70 12.27 7.01
N SER A 211 -5.68 10.96 7.28
CA SER A 211 -5.11 10.33 8.48
C SER A 211 -3.59 10.43 8.52
N PHE A 212 -2.94 10.76 7.40
CA PHE A 212 -1.49 10.92 7.26
C PHE A 212 -1.04 12.38 7.32
N ASP A 213 -1.45 13.12 8.35
CA ASP A 213 -0.64 14.22 8.92
C ASP A 213 0.69 13.70 9.56
N GLY A 214 1.28 12.68 8.93
CA GLY A 214 2.62 12.16 9.17
C GLY A 214 2.66 11.01 10.16
N PHE A 215 2.70 9.78 9.65
CA PHE A 215 3.54 8.72 10.24
C PHE A 215 3.31 8.50 11.73
N ALA A 216 2.06 8.43 12.20
CA ALA A 216 1.80 8.48 13.64
C ALA A 216 2.29 7.23 14.39
N ASP A 217 2.48 6.12 13.67
CA ASP A 217 2.88 4.86 14.26
C ASP A 217 4.35 4.89 14.73
N PRO A 218 4.60 4.62 16.02
CA PRO A 218 5.95 4.66 16.55
C PRO A 218 6.76 3.46 16.10
N TRP A 219 8.09 3.62 16.10
CA TRP A 219 9.04 2.54 15.80
C TRP A 219 9.17 1.50 16.94
N GLU A 220 8.05 0.99 17.45
CA GLU A 220 8.00 -0.02 18.51
C GLU A 220 8.07 -1.45 17.94
N ASP A 221 8.64 -2.39 18.70
CA ASP A 221 8.82 -3.77 18.23
C ASP A 221 7.48 -4.45 17.90
N GLU A 222 6.41 -4.13 18.65
CA GLU A 222 5.05 -4.64 18.42
C GLU A 222 4.47 -4.13 17.10
N VAL A 223 4.55 -2.82 16.85
CA VAL A 223 4.09 -2.20 15.59
C VAL A 223 4.85 -2.78 14.40
N ILE A 224 6.17 -2.93 14.52
CA ILE A 224 6.99 -3.51 13.45
C ILE A 224 6.59 -4.97 13.20
N ALA A 225 6.32 -5.75 14.25
CA ALA A 225 5.91 -7.14 14.11
C ALA A 225 4.54 -7.26 13.44
N ILE A 226 3.57 -6.45 13.84
CA ILE A 226 2.22 -6.41 13.24
C ILE A 226 2.32 -6.01 11.77
N GLY A 227 2.95 -4.87 11.47
CA GLY A 227 3.10 -4.41 10.08
C GLY A 227 3.89 -5.39 9.21
N THR A 228 4.84 -6.15 9.79
CA THR A 228 5.55 -7.20 9.06
C THR A 228 4.63 -8.35 8.67
N GLU A 229 3.70 -8.73 9.55
CA GLU A 229 2.75 -9.80 9.26
C GLU A 229 1.68 -9.34 8.26
N GLU A 230 1.09 -8.16 8.47
CA GLU A 230 0.13 -7.58 7.54
C GLU A 230 0.74 -7.38 6.15
N TRP A 231 2.01 -7.01 6.05
CA TRP A 231 2.69 -6.91 4.75
C TRP A 231 2.82 -8.27 4.04
N ARG A 232 3.06 -9.36 4.77
CA ARG A 232 3.12 -10.71 4.16
C ARG A 232 1.75 -11.15 3.66
N GLU A 233 0.71 -10.84 4.40
CA GLU A 233 -0.67 -11.08 4.00
C GLU A 233 -1.03 -10.26 2.76
N ALA A 234 -0.72 -8.97 2.77
CA ALA A 234 -0.93 -8.06 1.63
C ALA A 234 -0.24 -8.58 0.36
N ARG A 235 1.02 -9.02 0.47
CA ARG A 235 1.75 -9.61 -0.64
C ARG A 235 1.11 -10.88 -1.18
N THR A 236 0.60 -11.74 -0.31
CA THR A 236 -0.07 -12.97 -0.72
C THR A 236 -1.34 -12.67 -1.51
N LEU A 237 -2.13 -11.69 -1.05
CA LEU A 237 -3.31 -11.20 -1.76
C LEU A 237 -2.91 -10.59 -3.11
N MET A 238 -1.91 -9.73 -3.13
CA MET A 238 -1.43 -9.06 -4.34
C MET A 238 -0.83 -10.02 -5.36
N ASP A 239 -0.13 -11.08 -4.93
CA ASP A 239 0.38 -12.12 -5.83
C ASP A 239 -0.78 -12.85 -6.54
N SER A 240 -1.89 -13.11 -5.84
CA SER A 240 -3.10 -13.71 -6.41
C SER A 240 -3.79 -12.77 -7.40
N VAL A 241 -4.00 -11.51 -7.04
CA VAL A 241 -4.57 -10.48 -7.93
C VAL A 241 -3.69 -10.30 -9.17
N CYS A 242 -2.38 -10.12 -9.00
CA CYS A 242 -1.45 -9.92 -10.11
C CYS A 242 -1.38 -11.15 -11.03
N SER A 243 -1.36 -12.37 -10.48
CA SER A 243 -1.35 -13.59 -11.29
C SER A 243 -2.60 -13.71 -12.16
N LEU A 244 -3.76 -13.33 -11.63
CA LEU A 244 -5.00 -13.33 -12.41
C LEU A 244 -5.03 -12.21 -13.45
N ALA A 245 -4.54 -11.02 -13.10
CA ALA A 245 -4.41 -9.90 -14.04
C ALA A 245 -3.44 -10.22 -15.18
N ASP A 246 -2.29 -10.84 -14.88
CA ASP A 246 -1.32 -11.32 -15.87
C ASP A 246 -2.00 -12.28 -16.86
N TRP A 247 -2.75 -13.26 -16.34
CA TRP A 247 -3.50 -14.20 -17.17
C TRP A 247 -4.53 -13.46 -18.05
N LEU A 248 -5.32 -12.54 -17.48
CA LEU A 248 -6.28 -11.76 -18.27
C LEU A 248 -5.59 -10.98 -19.40
N GLU A 249 -4.47 -10.33 -19.14
CA GLU A 249 -3.77 -9.49 -20.12
C GLU A 249 -3.17 -10.26 -21.31
N GLU A 250 -2.96 -11.58 -21.21
CA GLU A 250 -2.50 -12.40 -22.34
C GLU A 250 -3.51 -12.47 -23.49
N ASP A 251 -4.81 -12.45 -23.17
CA ASP A 251 -5.93 -12.40 -24.13
C ASP A 251 -7.17 -11.82 -23.44
N LEU A 252 -7.15 -10.51 -23.19
CA LEU A 252 -8.16 -9.84 -22.38
C LEU A 252 -9.60 -10.16 -22.82
N PRO A 253 -9.97 -10.08 -24.12
CA PRO A 253 -11.32 -10.44 -24.57
C PRO A 253 -11.68 -11.90 -24.29
N GLY A 254 -10.78 -12.84 -24.62
CA GLY A 254 -11.03 -14.27 -24.55
C GLY A 254 -11.07 -14.78 -23.10
N HIS A 255 -10.05 -14.43 -22.32
CA HIS A 255 -9.91 -14.83 -20.93
C HIS A 255 -10.98 -14.18 -20.04
N PHE A 256 -11.35 -12.93 -20.29
CA PHE A 256 -12.44 -12.31 -19.54
C PHE A 256 -13.79 -13.01 -19.80
N ALA A 257 -14.09 -13.36 -21.06
CA ALA A 257 -15.28 -14.12 -21.40
C ALA A 257 -15.28 -15.53 -20.77
N GLU A 258 -14.12 -16.21 -20.76
CA GLU A 258 -13.95 -17.51 -20.10
C GLU A 258 -14.17 -17.42 -18.59
N MET A 259 -13.68 -16.36 -17.95
CA MET A 259 -13.92 -16.11 -16.53
C MET A 259 -15.42 -15.94 -16.25
N LEU A 260 -16.13 -15.15 -17.06
CA LEU A 260 -17.57 -14.96 -16.90
C LEU A 260 -18.37 -16.26 -17.06
N ASP A 261 -17.94 -17.17 -17.95
CA ASP A 261 -18.56 -18.49 -18.13
C ASP A 261 -18.50 -19.35 -16.86
N ILE A 262 -17.51 -19.11 -15.99
CA ILE A 262 -17.28 -19.88 -14.77
C ILE A 262 -17.87 -19.17 -13.54
N VAL A 263 -17.73 -17.85 -13.47
CA VAL A 263 -18.15 -17.04 -12.31
C VAL A 263 -19.66 -16.85 -12.28
N LEU A 264 -20.28 -16.44 -13.39
CA LEU A 264 -21.71 -16.08 -13.39
C LEU A 264 -22.64 -17.22 -12.95
N PRO A 265 -22.44 -18.49 -13.36
CA PRO A 265 -23.28 -19.59 -12.90
C PRO A 265 -23.14 -19.94 -11.42
N ARG A 266 -22.13 -19.39 -10.73
CA ARG A 266 -21.82 -19.67 -9.32
C ARG A 266 -22.25 -18.54 -8.39
N ILE A 267 -22.76 -17.42 -8.92
CA ILE A 267 -23.29 -16.33 -8.10
C ILE A 267 -24.47 -16.86 -7.30
N PRO A 268 -24.45 -16.74 -5.95
CA PRO A 268 -25.59 -17.11 -5.13
C PRO A 268 -26.83 -16.33 -5.55
N GLU A 269 -27.99 -16.99 -5.63
CA GLU A 269 -29.26 -16.28 -5.78
C GLU A 269 -29.43 -15.35 -4.56
N GLN A 270 -29.61 -14.05 -4.80
CA GLN A 270 -29.93 -13.11 -3.72
C GLN A 270 -31.21 -13.61 -3.02
N PRO A 271 -31.24 -13.69 -1.67
CA PRO A 271 -32.47 -13.97 -0.98
C PRO A 271 -33.47 -12.87 -1.36
N ALA A 272 -34.62 -13.26 -1.93
CA ALA A 272 -35.69 -12.33 -2.24
C ALA A 272 -35.95 -11.47 -1.00
N GLU A 273 -35.75 -10.16 -1.13
CA GLU A 273 -36.09 -9.20 -0.09
C GLU A 273 -37.51 -9.52 0.35
N GLN A 274 -37.66 -9.96 1.60
CA GLN A 274 -38.98 -10.03 2.20
C GLN A 274 -39.43 -8.58 2.28
N GLU A 275 -40.29 -8.17 1.35
CA GLU A 275 -41.04 -6.92 1.43
C GLU A 275 -41.53 -6.80 2.87
N GLU A 276 -40.91 -5.91 3.65
CA GLU A 276 -41.45 -5.46 4.93
C GLU A 276 -42.78 -4.81 4.57
N SER A 277 -43.81 -5.64 4.59
CA SER A 277 -45.20 -5.25 4.71
C SER A 277 -45.30 -4.49 6.03
N ASP A 278 -45.02 -3.19 5.98
CA ASP A 278 -45.56 -2.23 6.92
C ASP A 278 -47.08 -2.32 6.81
N HIS A 279 -47.65 -3.19 7.66
CA HIS A 279 -49.03 -3.09 8.08
C HIS A 279 -49.16 -1.77 8.84
N ASP A 280 -49.65 -0.75 8.12
CA ASP A 280 -50.50 0.28 8.71
C ASP A 280 -51.68 -0.42 9.41
N ASP A 281 -51.70 -0.36 10.74
CA ASP A 281 -52.91 -0.46 11.59
C ASP A 281 -52.75 0.41 12.86
#